data_AF-A0AA38Z530-F1
#
_entry.id   AF-A0AA38Z530-F1
#
_cell.length_a   1.000
_cell.length_b   1.000
_cell.length_c   1.000
_cell.angle_alpha   90.00
_cell.angle_beta   90.00
_cell.angle_gamma   90.00
#
_symmetry.space_group_name_H-M   'P 1'
#
loop_
_entity.id
_entity.type
_entity.pdbx_description
1 polymer ?
#
loop_
_entity_poly.entity_id
_entity_poly.type
_entity_poly.pdbx_seq_one_letter_code
_entity_poly.pdbx_strand_id
1 'polypeptide(L)'
;MGFLDAIPHKHSLQDSSSFLNTTTVIALCLFFALLCACIVIGHLLEEHRWANESITALLLGLCAGVVVLLVSKGRSSKILAFNEDLFFLYLLPPIIFNAGFQVKKKQFFKNFSIILMFGVFGTIISFCLISAGAFLLFKKIGITTLNIEDYLAVGAILSATDSVCTLQVLNQEETPFLYSVVFGEGVVNDATSIVLYNAVQSLDLSNIDALTALKLLGTFLYLFFTSTILGVVAGLLSAYIIKTLYFGRHSTDREVALMMIMAYLSYMLAELLSLSGILTIFFCGIVMSHYTWHNVTESSRITTKHAFATISFIAETFIFLYVGMDALDIDKWRSSKASAGTSVSVSSAFLALVLIGRAAFVFSLSNLLNFFKSADSTKVEFRQQVIF
;
A
#
# COMPACT_ATOMS: atom_id res chain seq x y z
N MET A 1 10.39 -54.32 44.52
CA MET A 1 11.76 -53.88 44.85
C MET A 1 12.64 -54.31 43.69
N GLY A 2 13.02 -53.53 42.69
CA GLY A 2 12.73 -52.17 42.27
C GLY A 2 13.36 -52.01 40.87
N PHE A 3 12.70 -51.24 40.01
CA PHE A 3 13.23 -50.62 38.77
C PHE A 3 13.91 -51.53 37.74
N LEU A 4 13.05 -52.08 36.86
CA LEU A 4 13.35 -52.25 35.44
C LEU A 4 13.32 -50.89 34.73
N ASP A 5 14.03 -50.83 33.60
CA ASP A 5 13.99 -49.80 32.55
C ASP A 5 14.82 -48.52 32.75
N ALA A 6 16.07 -48.56 32.30
CA ALA A 6 16.63 -47.50 31.45
C ALA A 6 17.95 -47.99 30.84
N ILE A 7 17.90 -48.28 29.53
CA ILE A 7 18.95 -48.14 28.49
C ILE A 7 18.67 -49.22 27.45
N PRO A 8 18.19 -48.81 26.26
CA PRO A 8 18.83 -49.34 25.08
C PRO A 8 19.20 -48.26 24.07
N HIS A 9 20.37 -48.48 23.49
CA HIS A 9 20.87 -47.96 22.22
C HIS A 9 19.81 -47.52 21.21
N LYS A 10 19.88 -46.25 20.80
CA LYS A 10 19.67 -45.84 19.40
C LYS A 10 20.34 -44.49 19.15
N HIS A 11 21.62 -44.52 18.79
CA HIS A 11 22.21 -43.43 18.02
C HIS A 11 21.65 -43.53 16.59
N SER A 12 20.46 -42.99 16.38
CA SER A 12 19.97 -42.62 15.05
C SER A 12 20.48 -41.22 14.76
N LEU A 13 21.54 -41.15 13.95
CA LEU A 13 21.93 -39.95 13.22
C LEU A 13 20.83 -39.64 12.17
N GLN A 14 19.83 -38.87 12.57
CA GLN A 14 18.78 -38.24 11.76
C GLN A 14 18.15 -37.20 12.71
N ASP A 15 18.19 -35.89 12.50
CA ASP A 15 18.11 -35.14 11.26
C ASP A 15 19.12 -34.00 11.25
N SER A 16 19.84 -33.84 10.15
CA SER A 16 20.43 -32.55 9.78
C SER A 16 19.27 -31.57 9.58
N SER A 17 19.01 -30.75 10.58
CA SER A 17 18.09 -29.62 10.53
C SER A 17 18.57 -28.61 9.48
N SER A 18 18.21 -28.81 8.21
CA SER A 18 18.28 -27.73 7.23
C SER A 18 17.31 -26.65 7.71
N PHE A 19 17.83 -25.46 8.01
CA PHE A 19 17.09 -24.33 8.57
C PHE A 19 15.84 -23.92 7.75
N LEU A 20 15.78 -24.39 6.50
CA LEU A 20 14.62 -24.30 5.61
C LEU A 20 14.19 -25.73 5.20
N ASN A 21 12.89 -25.99 5.25
CA ASN A 21 12.32 -27.22 4.68
C ASN A 21 12.56 -27.23 3.16
N THR A 22 12.91 -28.39 2.58
CA THR A 22 13.14 -28.51 1.13
C THR A 22 11.96 -27.98 0.30
N THR A 23 10.74 -28.16 0.79
CA THR A 23 9.52 -27.63 0.17
C THR A 23 9.45 -26.11 0.16
N THR A 24 9.88 -25.44 1.23
CA THR A 24 9.91 -23.97 1.29
C THR A 24 10.99 -23.40 0.39
N VAL A 25 12.15 -24.08 0.29
CA VAL A 25 13.22 -23.69 -0.65
C VAL A 25 12.73 -23.78 -2.09
N ILE A 26 12.06 -24.87 -2.48
CA ILE A 26 11.50 -25.04 -3.83
C ILE A 26 10.46 -23.94 -4.13
N ALA A 27 9.57 -23.64 -3.19
CA ALA A 27 8.57 -22.59 -3.35
C ALA A 27 9.21 -21.20 -3.55
N LEU A 28 10.24 -20.87 -2.76
CA LEU A 28 10.99 -19.62 -2.90
C LEU A 28 11.72 -19.56 -4.25
N CYS A 29 12.37 -20.64 -4.68
CA CYS A 29 13.03 -20.69 -5.99
C CYS A 29 12.05 -20.45 -7.15
N LEU A 30 10.87 -21.08 -7.11
CA LEU A 30 9.82 -20.85 -8.12
C LEU A 30 9.33 -19.41 -8.10
N PHE A 31 9.12 -18.84 -6.92
CA PHE A 31 8.67 -17.46 -6.76
C PHE A 31 9.71 -16.45 -7.31
N PHE A 32 10.99 -16.62 -6.99
CA PHE A 32 12.05 -15.77 -7.54
C PHE A 32 12.21 -15.95 -9.06
N ALA A 33 12.05 -17.18 -9.58
CA ALA A 33 12.07 -17.41 -11.02
C ALA A 33 10.90 -16.69 -11.73
N LEU A 34 9.71 -16.70 -11.12
CA LEU A 34 8.57 -15.94 -11.62
C LEU A 34 8.81 -14.43 -11.58
N LEU A 35 9.40 -13.90 -10.51
CA LEU A 35 9.81 -12.48 -10.45
C LEU A 35 10.78 -12.11 -11.58
N CYS A 36 11.81 -12.92 -11.81
CA CYS A 36 12.74 -12.70 -12.92
C CYS A 36 12.02 -12.75 -14.27
N ALA A 37 11.11 -13.72 -14.47
CA ALA A 37 10.31 -13.81 -15.68
C ALA A 37 9.41 -12.58 -15.87
N CYS A 38 8.80 -12.06 -14.80
CA CYS A 38 8.00 -10.81 -14.86
C CYS A 38 8.83 -9.63 -15.34
N ILE A 39 10.05 -9.46 -14.86
CA ILE A 39 10.92 -8.35 -15.27
C ILE A 39 11.31 -8.50 -16.75
N VAL A 40 11.71 -9.71 -17.18
CA VAL A 40 12.12 -9.95 -18.57
C VAL A 40 10.94 -9.81 -19.54
N ILE A 41 9.80 -10.44 -19.23
CA ILE A 41 8.59 -10.39 -20.07
C ILE A 41 8.01 -8.98 -20.07
N GLY A 42 8.01 -8.29 -18.92
CA GLY A 42 7.59 -6.89 -18.81
C GLY A 42 8.39 -5.99 -19.74
N HIS A 43 9.72 -6.09 -19.70
CA HIS A 43 10.60 -5.34 -20.59
C HIS A 43 10.31 -5.60 -22.08
N LEU A 44 10.11 -6.86 -22.48
CA LEU A 44 9.79 -7.23 -23.86
C LEU A 44 8.41 -6.72 -24.30
N LEU A 45 7.41 -6.70 -23.41
CA LEU A 45 6.06 -6.23 -23.71
C LEU A 45 5.96 -4.70 -23.74
N GLU A 46 6.77 -4.02 -22.94
CA GLU A 46 6.88 -2.55 -22.95
C GLU A 46 7.42 -2.05 -24.28
N GLU A 47 8.42 -2.74 -24.85
CA GLU A 47 8.98 -2.42 -26.17
C GLU A 47 7.90 -2.46 -27.27
N HIS A 48 6.90 -3.34 -27.13
CA HIS A 48 5.75 -3.43 -28.04
C HIS A 48 4.57 -2.52 -27.67
N ARG A 49 4.63 -1.77 -26.55
CA ARG A 49 3.55 -0.91 -26.01
C ARG A 49 2.23 -1.63 -25.73
N TRP A 50 2.25 -2.95 -25.52
CA TRP A 50 1.02 -3.74 -25.34
C TRP A 50 0.53 -3.75 -23.90
N ALA A 51 1.42 -3.71 -22.91
CA ALA A 51 1.06 -3.76 -21.50
C ALA A 51 2.07 -3.02 -20.62
N ASN A 52 1.59 -2.47 -19.50
CA ASN A 52 2.46 -1.97 -18.43
C ASN A 52 3.05 -3.15 -17.64
N GLU A 53 4.19 -2.92 -16.99
CA GLU A 53 4.90 -3.93 -16.19
C GLU A 53 4.03 -4.51 -15.08
N SER A 54 3.23 -3.70 -14.41
CA SER A 54 2.30 -4.10 -13.34
C SER A 54 1.19 -5.03 -13.82
N ILE A 55 0.62 -4.73 -14.99
CA ILE A 55 -0.42 -5.57 -15.61
C ILE A 55 0.19 -6.91 -15.98
N THR A 56 1.41 -6.89 -16.51
CA THR A 56 2.18 -8.09 -16.86
C THR A 56 2.45 -8.94 -15.62
N ALA A 57 2.92 -8.32 -14.52
CA ALA A 57 3.18 -9.00 -13.26
C ALA A 57 1.91 -9.61 -12.65
N LEU A 58 0.77 -8.88 -12.69
CA LEU A 58 -0.51 -9.37 -12.20
C LEU A 58 -1.01 -10.58 -13.03
N LEU A 59 -0.94 -10.49 -14.36
CA LEU A 59 -1.35 -11.58 -15.26
C LEU A 59 -0.45 -12.82 -15.09
N LEU A 60 0.86 -12.63 -14.97
CA LEU A 60 1.81 -13.71 -14.69
C LEU A 60 1.55 -14.33 -13.31
N GLY A 61 1.21 -13.52 -12.30
CA GLY A 61 0.80 -14.00 -10.97
C GLY A 61 -0.45 -14.86 -11.05
N LEU A 62 -1.45 -14.43 -11.82
CA LEU A 62 -2.67 -15.20 -12.08
C LEU A 62 -2.34 -16.52 -12.80
N CYS A 63 -1.52 -16.49 -13.86
CA CYS A 63 -1.08 -17.69 -14.57
C CYS A 63 -0.34 -18.67 -13.64
N ALA A 64 0.57 -18.16 -12.81
CA ALA A 64 1.28 -18.95 -11.81
C ALA A 64 0.31 -19.57 -10.80
N GLY A 65 -0.67 -18.79 -10.32
CA GLY A 65 -1.73 -19.27 -9.44
C GLY A 65 -2.54 -20.41 -10.07
N VAL A 66 -2.91 -20.30 -11.35
CA VAL A 66 -3.60 -21.37 -12.10
C VAL A 66 -2.74 -22.64 -12.17
N VAL A 67 -1.45 -22.51 -12.51
CA VAL A 67 -0.55 -23.66 -12.59
C VAL A 67 -0.41 -24.35 -11.24
N VAL A 68 -0.22 -23.59 -10.16
CA VAL A 68 -0.14 -24.13 -8.80
C VAL A 68 -1.43 -24.86 -8.43
N LEU A 69 -2.59 -24.30 -8.75
CA LEU A 69 -3.88 -24.90 -8.47
C LEU A 69 -4.08 -26.23 -9.22
N LEU A 70 -3.69 -26.29 -10.50
CA LEU A 70 -3.75 -27.51 -11.32
C LEU A 70 -2.80 -28.59 -10.80
N VAL A 71 -1.56 -28.22 -10.43
CA VAL A 71 -0.55 -29.16 -9.91
C VAL A 71 -0.93 -29.67 -8.51
N SER A 72 -1.44 -28.79 -7.65
CA SER A 72 -1.85 -29.08 -6.27
C SER A 72 -3.16 -29.89 -6.20
N LYS A 73 -3.88 -30.06 -7.32
CA LYS A 73 -5.21 -30.69 -7.39
C LYS A 73 -6.19 -30.11 -6.34
N GLY A 74 -6.03 -28.82 -6.01
CA GLY A 74 -6.82 -28.13 -4.99
C GLY A 74 -6.65 -28.63 -3.55
N ARG A 75 -5.53 -29.31 -3.20
CA ARG A 75 -5.28 -29.85 -1.84
C ARG A 75 -4.31 -29.04 -0.98
N SER A 76 -3.56 -28.09 -1.55
CA SER A 76 -2.67 -27.21 -0.78
C SER A 76 -2.63 -25.82 -1.40
N SER A 77 -3.35 -24.92 -0.76
CA SER A 77 -3.47 -23.47 -0.95
C SER A 77 -2.45 -22.67 -0.14
N LYS A 78 -1.80 -23.27 0.86
CA LYS A 78 -0.94 -22.54 1.82
C LYS A 78 0.23 -21.76 1.18
N ILE A 79 0.64 -22.12 -0.03
CA ILE A 79 1.69 -21.40 -0.78
C ILE A 79 1.15 -20.08 -1.36
N LEU A 80 -0.17 -19.99 -1.58
CA LEU A 80 -0.88 -18.85 -2.16
C LEU A 80 -1.45 -17.90 -1.11
N ALA A 81 -1.39 -18.25 0.18
CA ALA A 81 -1.97 -17.43 1.24
C ALA A 81 -1.18 -16.14 1.42
N PHE A 82 -1.85 -15.00 1.21
CA PHE A 82 -1.30 -13.68 1.48
C PHE A 82 -0.89 -13.50 2.95
N ASN A 83 0.37 -13.12 3.18
CA ASN A 83 0.86 -12.74 4.50
C ASN A 83 0.89 -11.21 4.63
N GLU A 84 0.00 -10.71 5.49
CA GLU A 84 -0.16 -9.28 5.78
C GLU A 84 1.09 -8.67 6.40
N ASP A 85 1.77 -9.39 7.30
CA ASP A 85 3.00 -8.91 7.94
C ASP A 85 4.11 -8.73 6.89
N LEU A 86 4.18 -9.64 5.92
CA LEU A 86 5.16 -9.52 4.83
C LEU A 86 4.90 -8.24 4.03
N PHE A 87 3.63 -7.97 3.71
CA PHE A 87 3.23 -6.79 2.96
C PHE A 87 3.54 -5.48 3.70
N PHE A 88 3.04 -5.33 4.92
CA PHE A 88 3.17 -4.07 5.67
C PHE A 88 4.60 -3.84 6.16
N LEU A 89 5.32 -4.88 6.57
CA LEU A 89 6.67 -4.70 7.10
C LEU A 89 7.71 -4.58 5.97
N TYR A 90 7.65 -5.41 4.93
CA TYR A 90 8.77 -5.51 3.97
C TYR A 90 8.51 -4.85 2.62
N LEU A 91 7.28 -4.91 2.10
CA LEU A 91 6.99 -4.46 0.74
C LEU A 91 6.56 -2.99 0.69
N LEU A 92 5.67 -2.57 1.59
CA LEU A 92 5.11 -1.23 1.57
C LEU A 92 6.14 -0.12 1.90
N PRO A 93 7.00 -0.25 2.94
CA PRO A 93 7.91 0.83 3.33
C PRO A 93 8.86 1.31 2.22
N PRO A 94 9.57 0.46 1.45
CA PRO A 94 10.46 0.93 0.40
C PRO A 94 9.72 1.67 -0.73
N ILE A 95 8.48 1.28 -1.04
CA ILE A 95 7.66 1.92 -2.09
C ILE A 95 7.32 3.35 -1.67
N ILE A 96 6.74 3.51 -0.48
CA ILE A 96 6.31 4.80 0.04
C ILE A 96 7.51 5.72 0.29
N PHE A 97 8.62 5.17 0.79
CA PHE A 97 9.85 5.92 0.97
C PHE A 97 10.42 6.44 -0.35
N ASN A 98 10.52 5.58 -1.37
CA ASN A 98 10.99 5.95 -2.69
C ASN A 98 10.11 7.06 -3.30
N ALA A 99 8.79 6.92 -3.20
CA ALA A 99 7.85 7.91 -3.68
C ALA A 99 8.01 9.26 -2.95
N GLY A 100 8.14 9.26 -1.62
CA GLY A 100 8.45 10.47 -0.83
C GLY A 100 9.80 11.09 -1.16
N PHE A 101 10.81 10.28 -1.43
CA PHE A 101 12.14 10.74 -1.77
C PHE A 101 12.20 11.40 -3.15
N GLN A 102 11.47 10.85 -4.14
CA GLN A 102 11.46 11.34 -5.52
C GLN A 102 10.39 12.41 -5.79
N VAL A 103 9.47 12.66 -4.85
CA VAL A 103 8.38 13.63 -5.07
C VAL A 103 8.93 15.05 -5.41
N LYS A 104 8.31 15.71 -6.39
CA LYS A 104 8.58 17.12 -6.72
C LYS A 104 8.02 18.04 -5.62
N LYS A 105 8.75 18.15 -4.50
CA LYS A 105 8.37 18.86 -3.26
C LYS A 105 7.71 20.21 -3.48
N LYS A 106 8.27 21.08 -4.34
CA LYS A 106 7.70 22.40 -4.63
C LYS A 106 6.27 22.30 -5.18
N GLN A 107 6.02 21.36 -6.09
CA GLN A 107 4.70 21.14 -6.67
C GLN A 107 3.77 20.45 -5.67
N PHE A 108 4.27 19.50 -4.89
CA PHE A 108 3.52 18.82 -3.83
C PHE A 108 3.00 19.83 -2.80
N PHE A 109 3.88 20.65 -2.20
CA PHE A 109 3.49 21.62 -1.19
C PHE A 109 2.65 22.78 -1.75
N LYS A 110 2.85 23.18 -3.01
CA LYS A 110 1.98 24.15 -3.69
C LYS A 110 0.53 23.67 -3.77
N ASN A 111 0.31 22.36 -3.93
CA ASN A 111 -1.00 21.75 -4.10
C ASN A 111 -1.47 20.98 -2.86
N PHE A 112 -0.83 21.19 -1.71
CA PHE A 112 -1.10 20.42 -0.49
C PHE A 112 -2.56 20.55 -0.02
N SER A 113 -3.16 21.74 -0.12
CA SER A 113 -4.57 21.94 0.21
C SER A 113 -5.51 21.14 -0.69
N ILE A 114 -5.15 20.98 -1.98
CA ILE A 114 -5.92 20.18 -2.93
C ILE A 114 -5.81 18.70 -2.58
N ILE A 115 -4.59 18.24 -2.30
CA ILE A 115 -4.31 16.87 -1.84
C ILE A 115 -5.13 16.54 -0.59
N LEU A 116 -5.11 17.42 0.42
CA LEU A 116 -5.87 17.22 1.65
C LEU A 116 -7.38 17.20 1.39
N MET A 117 -7.86 18.08 0.50
CA MET A 117 -9.27 18.13 0.15
C MET A 117 -9.75 16.84 -0.53
N PHE A 118 -8.98 16.32 -1.50
CA PHE A 118 -9.31 15.04 -2.14
C PHE A 118 -9.14 13.85 -1.18
N GLY A 119 -8.03 13.77 -0.44
CA GLY A 119 -7.75 12.64 0.44
C GLY A 119 -8.67 12.56 1.66
N VAL A 120 -9.15 13.67 2.20
CA VAL A 120 -10.08 13.65 3.35
C VAL A 120 -11.53 13.61 2.86
N PHE A 121 -11.97 14.63 2.12
CA PHE A 121 -13.39 14.71 1.71
C PHE A 121 -13.73 13.70 0.64
N GLY A 122 -12.82 13.37 -0.28
CA GLY A 122 -13.05 12.34 -1.29
C GLY A 122 -13.24 10.95 -0.67
N THR A 123 -12.43 10.63 0.34
CA THR A 123 -12.57 9.38 1.12
C THR A 123 -13.88 9.34 1.89
N ILE A 124 -14.28 10.43 2.55
CA ILE A 124 -15.58 10.51 3.25
C ILE A 124 -16.76 10.33 2.29
N ILE A 125 -16.72 10.97 1.11
CA ILE A 125 -17.76 10.82 0.09
C ILE A 125 -17.82 9.37 -0.41
N SER A 126 -16.66 8.77 -0.70
CA SER A 126 -16.55 7.37 -1.14
C SER A 126 -17.07 6.42 -0.06
N PHE A 127 -16.68 6.63 1.20
CA PHE A 127 -17.15 5.87 2.35
C PHE A 127 -18.68 5.88 2.45
N CYS A 128 -19.31 7.05 2.37
CA CYS A 128 -20.76 7.17 2.44
C CYS A 128 -21.45 6.45 1.27
N LEU A 129 -20.95 6.62 0.04
CA LEU A 129 -21.53 6.01 -1.15
C LEU A 129 -21.38 4.49 -1.17
N ILE A 130 -20.20 3.98 -0.83
CA ILE A 130 -19.93 2.54 -0.81
C ILE A 130 -20.71 1.88 0.33
N SER A 131 -20.77 2.49 1.52
CA SER A 131 -21.55 1.96 2.65
C SER A 131 -23.04 1.87 2.33
N ALA A 132 -23.61 2.94 1.74
CA ALA A 132 -25.01 2.95 1.32
C ALA A 132 -25.26 1.95 0.18
N GLY A 133 -24.34 1.84 -0.77
CA GLY A 133 -24.37 0.87 -1.85
C GLY A 133 -24.32 -0.57 -1.34
N ALA A 134 -23.45 -0.86 -0.37
CA ALA A 134 -23.34 -2.16 0.27
C ALA A 134 -24.66 -2.55 0.96
N PHE A 135 -25.25 -1.64 1.73
CA PHE A 135 -26.54 -1.86 2.37
C PHE A 135 -27.64 -2.22 1.35
N LEU A 136 -27.74 -1.48 0.24
CA LEU A 136 -28.73 -1.75 -0.81
C LEU A 136 -28.47 -3.09 -1.52
N LEU A 137 -27.21 -3.39 -1.79
CA LEU A 137 -26.78 -4.61 -2.48
C LEU A 137 -27.10 -5.85 -1.64
N PHE A 138 -26.69 -5.89 -0.38
CA PHE A 138 -26.94 -7.03 0.51
C PHE A 138 -28.44 -7.23 0.79
N LYS A 139 -29.20 -6.14 0.93
CA LYS A 139 -30.66 -6.21 1.04
C LYS A 139 -31.30 -6.83 -0.20
N LYS A 140 -30.80 -6.52 -1.40
CA LYS A 140 -31.30 -7.10 -2.67
C LYS A 140 -30.96 -8.58 -2.81
N ILE A 141 -29.82 -9.02 -2.29
CA ILE A 141 -29.40 -10.43 -2.27
C ILE A 141 -30.15 -11.23 -1.19
N GLY A 142 -30.81 -10.56 -0.25
CA GLY A 142 -31.57 -11.20 0.83
C GLY A 142 -30.70 -11.61 2.02
N ILE A 143 -29.47 -11.09 2.12
CA ILE A 143 -28.59 -11.29 3.28
C ILE A 143 -28.91 -10.16 4.26
N THR A 144 -29.70 -10.46 5.29
CA THR A 144 -30.11 -9.49 6.33
C THR A 144 -29.46 -9.74 7.68
N THR A 145 -28.47 -10.63 7.75
CA THR A 145 -27.79 -10.99 9.00
C THR A 145 -26.68 -10.02 9.40
N LEU A 146 -26.32 -9.07 8.53
CA LEU A 146 -25.24 -8.11 8.77
C LEU A 146 -25.77 -6.86 9.49
N ASN A 147 -24.99 -6.41 10.47
CA ASN A 147 -25.27 -5.20 11.24
C ASN A 147 -24.92 -3.94 10.43
N ILE A 148 -25.39 -2.78 10.91
CA ILE A 148 -25.07 -1.50 10.28
C ILE A 148 -23.54 -1.25 10.26
N GLU A 149 -22.86 -1.65 11.33
CA GLU A 149 -21.41 -1.58 11.46
C GLU A 149 -20.67 -2.33 10.34
N ASP A 150 -21.18 -3.49 9.90
CA ASP A 150 -20.54 -4.28 8.84
C ASP A 150 -20.56 -3.53 7.49
N TYR A 151 -21.69 -2.88 7.15
CA TYR A 151 -21.79 -2.11 5.91
C TYR A 151 -20.89 -0.87 5.93
N LEU A 152 -20.80 -0.21 7.08
CA LEU A 152 -19.91 0.94 7.26
C LEU A 152 -18.44 0.52 7.22
N ALA A 153 -18.10 -0.63 7.83
CA ALA A 153 -16.74 -1.17 7.80
C ALA A 153 -16.29 -1.48 6.38
N VAL A 154 -17.16 -2.09 5.56
CA VAL A 154 -16.91 -2.32 4.13
C VAL A 154 -16.67 -1.00 3.39
N GLY A 155 -17.47 0.03 3.67
CA GLY A 155 -17.26 1.36 3.10
C GLY A 155 -15.93 1.99 3.49
N ALA A 156 -15.49 1.84 4.74
CA ALA A 156 -14.23 2.40 5.22
C ALA A 156 -13.01 1.70 4.62
N ILE A 157 -13.07 0.36 4.49
CA ILE A 157 -12.00 -0.43 3.87
C ILE A 157 -11.88 -0.09 2.39
N LEU A 158 -13.01 -0.04 1.67
CA LEU A 158 -13.01 0.20 0.21
C LEU A 158 -12.90 1.67 -0.19
N SER A 159 -12.97 2.62 0.76
CA SER A 159 -12.74 4.04 0.46
C SER A 159 -11.27 4.41 0.34
N ALA A 160 -10.37 3.61 0.92
CA ALA A 160 -8.94 3.75 0.67
C ALA A 160 -8.65 3.27 -0.74
N THR A 161 -7.98 4.10 -1.54
CA THR A 161 -7.61 3.72 -2.90
C THR A 161 -6.10 3.76 -3.04
N ASP A 162 -5.52 2.62 -3.42
CA ASP A 162 -4.10 2.53 -3.67
C ASP A 162 -3.74 3.29 -4.95
N SER A 163 -2.81 4.23 -4.82
CA SER A 163 -2.31 5.06 -5.91
C SER A 163 -1.08 4.46 -6.60
N VAL A 164 -0.46 3.40 -6.05
CA VAL A 164 0.77 2.82 -6.60
C VAL A 164 0.58 2.35 -8.04
N CYS A 165 -0.52 1.63 -8.32
CA CYS A 165 -0.84 1.15 -9.68
C CYS A 165 -0.97 2.29 -10.70
N THR A 166 -1.64 3.38 -10.32
CA THR A 166 -1.93 4.49 -11.24
C THR A 166 -0.67 5.33 -11.48
N LEU A 167 0.20 5.44 -10.49
CA LEU A 167 1.47 6.17 -10.59
C LEU A 167 2.48 5.50 -11.51
N GLN A 168 2.38 4.18 -11.71
CA GLN A 168 3.20 3.47 -12.70
C GLN A 168 2.84 3.86 -14.14
N VAL A 169 1.59 4.29 -14.37
CA VAL A 169 1.16 4.79 -15.69
C VAL A 169 1.46 6.29 -15.83
N LEU A 170 1.51 7.01 -14.72
CA LEU A 170 1.72 8.45 -14.69
C LEU A 170 3.22 8.79 -14.62
N ASN A 171 3.75 9.33 -15.72
CA ASN A 171 5.10 9.87 -15.69
C ASN A 171 5.16 11.20 -14.91
N GLN A 172 5.96 11.23 -13.85
CA GLN A 172 6.17 12.41 -13.01
C GLN A 172 6.82 13.59 -13.77
N GLU A 173 7.57 13.32 -14.85
CA GLU A 173 8.16 14.35 -15.70
C GLU A 173 7.12 15.03 -16.58
N GLU A 174 6.24 14.24 -17.20
CA GLU A 174 5.19 14.74 -18.10
C GLU A 174 4.01 15.37 -17.35
N THR A 175 3.60 14.76 -16.22
CA THR A 175 2.39 15.17 -15.47
C THR A 175 2.65 15.41 -13.97
N PRO A 176 3.59 16.32 -13.62
CA PRO A 176 4.04 16.50 -12.23
C PRO A 176 2.93 16.94 -11.26
N PHE A 177 1.94 17.69 -11.74
CA PHE A 177 0.78 18.09 -10.96
C PHE A 177 -0.08 16.88 -10.61
N LEU A 178 -0.50 16.12 -11.62
CA LEU A 178 -1.38 14.96 -11.47
C LEU A 178 -0.73 13.89 -10.59
N TYR A 179 0.53 13.57 -10.86
CA TYR A 179 1.33 12.65 -10.04
C TYR A 179 1.31 13.05 -8.57
N SER A 180 1.58 14.33 -8.26
CA SER A 180 1.64 14.81 -6.86
C SER A 180 0.29 14.74 -6.17
N VAL A 181 -0.80 15.03 -6.90
CA VAL A 181 -2.16 15.01 -6.34
C VAL A 181 -2.65 13.58 -6.12
N VAL A 182 -2.52 12.69 -7.10
CA VAL A 182 -2.93 11.28 -7.01
C VAL A 182 -2.15 10.56 -5.91
N PHE A 183 -0.83 10.73 -5.87
CA PHE A 183 -0.01 10.14 -4.82
C PHE A 183 -0.38 10.67 -3.43
N GLY A 184 -0.48 12.00 -3.30
CA GLY A 184 -0.77 12.62 -2.01
C GLY A 184 -2.17 12.26 -1.50
N GLU A 185 -3.15 12.20 -2.39
CA GLU A 185 -4.50 11.75 -2.10
C GLU A 185 -4.49 10.31 -1.59
N GLY A 186 -3.75 9.40 -2.25
CA GLY A 186 -3.48 8.04 -1.78
C GLY A 186 -3.01 7.98 -0.33
N VAL A 187 -1.92 8.67 -0.01
CA VAL A 187 -1.35 8.63 1.35
C VAL A 187 -2.30 9.22 2.41
N VAL A 188 -3.05 10.27 2.07
CA VAL A 188 -4.02 10.87 2.99
C VAL A 188 -5.26 9.98 3.13
N ASN A 189 -5.71 9.34 2.05
CA ASN A 189 -6.89 8.47 2.05
C ASN A 189 -6.69 7.25 2.95
N ASP A 190 -5.50 6.65 2.97
CA ASP A 190 -5.17 5.52 3.85
C ASP A 190 -5.35 5.89 5.32
N ALA A 191 -4.81 7.05 5.71
CA ALA A 191 -4.95 7.56 7.07
C ALA A 191 -6.40 7.90 7.42
N THR A 192 -7.14 8.52 6.49
CA THR A 192 -8.56 8.83 6.68
C THR A 192 -9.41 7.56 6.81
N SER A 193 -9.17 6.54 5.99
CA SER A 193 -9.90 5.26 6.03
C SER A 193 -9.65 4.49 7.31
N ILE A 194 -8.42 4.47 7.85
CA ILE A 194 -8.14 3.86 9.17
C ILE A 194 -8.95 4.56 10.26
N VAL A 195 -9.03 5.89 10.23
CA VAL A 195 -9.83 6.64 11.21
C VAL A 195 -11.31 6.35 11.05
N LEU A 196 -11.82 6.27 9.82
CA LEU A 196 -13.20 5.90 9.54
C LEU A 196 -13.50 4.47 10.00
N TYR A 197 -12.59 3.53 9.78
CA TYR A 197 -12.76 2.15 10.24
C TYR A 197 -12.80 2.07 11.76
N ASN A 198 -11.84 2.69 12.45
CA ASN A 198 -11.84 2.76 13.91
C ASN A 198 -13.06 3.49 14.45
N ALA A 199 -13.54 4.51 13.74
CA ALA A 199 -14.79 5.18 14.05
C ALA A 199 -15.93 4.18 14.10
N VAL A 200 -16.12 3.44 12.99
CA VAL A 200 -17.19 2.46 12.83
C VAL A 200 -17.16 1.41 13.93
N GLN A 201 -15.97 0.89 14.27
CA GLN A 201 -15.81 -0.09 15.36
C GLN A 201 -16.13 0.47 16.74
N SER A 202 -16.03 1.79 16.93
CA SER A 202 -16.32 2.48 18.18
C SER A 202 -17.74 3.08 18.25
N LEU A 203 -18.52 2.98 17.17
CA LEU A 203 -19.87 3.54 17.11
C LEU A 203 -20.82 2.69 17.94
N ASP A 204 -21.28 3.24 19.06
CA ASP A 204 -22.47 2.73 19.74
C ASP A 204 -23.70 3.36 19.05
N LEU A 205 -24.43 2.54 18.28
CA LEU A 205 -25.58 2.96 17.45
C LEU A 205 -26.73 3.60 18.24
N SER A 206 -26.67 3.56 19.57
CA SER A 206 -27.67 4.15 20.46
C SER A 206 -27.55 5.68 20.60
N ASN A 207 -26.38 6.29 20.34
CA ASN A 207 -26.18 7.75 20.44
C ASN A 207 -25.16 8.27 19.42
N ILE A 208 -25.61 8.58 18.20
CA ILE A 208 -24.82 9.37 17.24
C ILE A 208 -24.83 10.83 17.69
N ASP A 209 -23.88 11.19 18.55
CA ASP A 209 -23.73 12.55 19.04
C ASP A 209 -22.72 13.35 18.19
N ALA A 210 -22.92 14.66 18.08
CA ALA A 210 -21.97 15.58 17.42
C ALA A 210 -20.58 15.52 18.08
N LEU A 211 -20.53 15.16 19.35
CA LEU A 211 -19.31 14.92 20.11
C LEU A 211 -18.47 13.76 19.53
N THR A 212 -19.11 12.71 19.03
CA THR A 212 -18.42 11.57 18.40
C THR A 212 -17.74 11.99 17.11
N ALA A 213 -18.43 12.75 16.25
CA ALA A 213 -17.83 13.29 15.03
C ALA A 213 -16.63 14.20 15.33
N LEU A 214 -16.72 15.06 16.36
CA LEU A 214 -15.61 15.92 16.79
C LEU A 214 -14.43 15.10 17.32
N LYS A 215 -14.68 14.04 18.09
CA LYS A 215 -13.64 13.14 18.60
C LYS A 215 -12.91 12.41 17.47
N LEU A 216 -13.62 11.99 16.43
CA LEU A 216 -13.03 11.35 15.24
C LEU A 216 -12.18 12.31 14.43
N LEU A 217 -12.65 13.54 14.21
CA LEU A 217 -11.86 14.59 13.59
C LEU A 217 -10.60 14.90 14.40
N GLY A 218 -10.73 14.98 15.73
CA GLY A 218 -9.59 15.15 16.64
C GLY A 218 -8.58 13.99 16.54
N THR A 219 -9.07 12.76 16.44
CA THR A 219 -8.23 11.56 16.26
C THR A 219 -7.50 11.58 14.93
N PHE A 220 -8.18 11.94 13.83
CA PHE A 220 -7.56 12.11 12.52
C PHE A 220 -6.46 13.18 12.55
N LEU A 221 -6.75 14.36 13.07
CA LEU A 221 -5.76 15.44 13.17
C LEU A 221 -4.58 15.03 14.05
N TYR A 222 -4.85 14.36 15.17
CA TYR A 222 -3.80 13.81 16.04
C TYR A 222 -2.89 12.86 15.28
N LEU A 223 -3.43 11.81 14.65
CA LEU A 223 -2.65 10.83 13.90
C LEU A 223 -1.89 11.49 12.74
N PHE A 224 -2.55 12.38 12.01
CA PHE A 224 -1.94 13.08 10.87
C PHE A 224 -0.74 13.94 11.29
N PHE A 225 -0.92 14.82 12.28
CA PHE A 225 0.15 15.73 12.72
C PHE A 225 1.27 15.00 13.44
N THR A 226 0.96 14.06 14.34
CA THR A 226 2.00 13.33 15.10
C THR A 226 2.84 12.42 14.20
N SER A 227 2.22 11.70 13.26
CA SER A 227 2.94 10.90 12.24
C SER A 227 3.83 11.77 11.35
N THR A 228 3.29 12.93 10.91
CA THR A 228 4.05 13.90 10.10
C THR A 228 5.26 14.44 10.88
N ILE A 229 5.08 14.84 12.14
CA ILE A 229 6.15 15.34 13.00
C ILE A 229 7.22 14.26 13.21
N LEU A 230 6.82 13.03 13.50
CA LEU A 230 7.76 11.91 13.66
C LEU A 230 8.59 11.69 12.40
N GLY A 231 7.96 11.71 11.22
CA GLY A 231 8.64 11.57 9.94
C GLY A 231 9.63 12.70 9.68
N VAL A 232 9.23 13.94 9.94
CA VAL A 232 10.10 15.12 9.81
C VAL A 232 11.30 15.03 10.76
N VAL A 233 11.07 14.67 12.03
CA VAL A 233 12.13 14.51 13.04
C VAL A 233 13.10 13.41 12.61
N ALA A 234 12.61 12.25 12.17
CA ALA A 234 13.45 11.15 11.71
C ALA A 234 14.29 11.53 10.47
N GLY A 235 13.70 12.25 9.52
CA GLY A 235 14.41 12.76 8.34
C GLY A 235 15.49 13.78 8.68
N LEU A 236 15.20 14.72 9.59
CA LEU A 236 16.18 15.69 10.08
C LEU A 236 17.29 15.04 10.90
N LEU A 237 16.96 14.03 11.72
CA LEU A 237 17.92 13.25 12.49
C LEU A 237 18.87 12.50 11.54
N SER A 238 18.36 11.88 10.48
CA SER A 238 19.18 11.26 9.43
C SER A 238 20.12 12.28 8.79
N ALA A 239 19.63 13.47 8.43
CA ALA A 239 20.45 14.54 7.87
C ALA A 239 21.54 15.00 8.84
N TYR A 240 21.22 15.12 10.14
CA TYR A 240 22.15 15.49 11.19
C TYR A 240 23.23 14.43 11.41
N ILE A 241 22.85 13.15 11.46
CA ILE A 241 23.77 12.01 11.63
C ILE A 241 24.76 11.99 10.47
N ILE A 242 24.29 12.04 9.22
CA ILE A 242 25.15 12.00 8.03
C ILE A 242 26.09 13.22 7.98
N LYS A 243 25.60 14.41 8.35
CA LYS A 243 26.41 15.63 8.41
C LYS A 243 27.48 15.59 9.51
N THR A 244 27.11 15.11 10.70
CA THR A 244 27.96 15.18 11.91
C THR A 244 29.01 14.08 11.92
N LEU A 245 28.61 12.85 11.56
CA LEU A 245 29.47 11.69 11.67
C LEU A 245 30.65 11.72 10.69
N TYR A 246 30.67 12.60 9.68
CA TYR A 246 31.71 12.69 8.64
C TYR A 246 32.02 11.36 7.91
N PHE A 247 31.28 10.27 8.23
CA PHE A 247 31.37 8.93 7.68
C PHE A 247 31.11 8.92 6.17
N GLY A 248 30.43 9.96 5.66
CA GLY A 248 29.97 10.06 4.30
C GLY A 248 31.06 10.25 3.23
N ARG A 249 32.24 10.77 3.58
CA ARG A 249 33.29 11.01 2.58
C ARG A 249 34.09 9.78 2.16
N HIS A 250 33.92 8.63 2.82
CA HIS A 250 34.77 7.45 2.57
C HIS A 250 34.07 6.25 1.93
N SER A 251 32.74 6.17 1.91
CA SER A 251 32.05 5.04 1.26
C SER A 251 30.59 5.34 0.93
N THR A 252 30.24 5.22 -0.35
CA THR A 252 28.86 5.40 -0.83
C THR A 252 27.87 4.43 -0.20
N ASP A 253 28.27 3.17 -0.02
CA ASP A 253 27.39 2.12 0.51
C ASP A 253 26.86 2.43 1.91
N ARG A 254 27.70 3.02 2.78
CA ARG A 254 27.31 3.39 4.14
C ARG A 254 26.29 4.52 4.16
N GLU A 255 26.46 5.53 3.30
CA GLU A 255 25.51 6.65 3.20
C GLU A 255 24.13 6.16 2.77
N VAL A 256 24.08 5.33 1.72
CA VAL A 256 22.82 4.77 1.19
C VAL A 256 22.18 3.83 2.20
N ALA A 257 22.95 2.93 2.83
CA ALA A 257 22.45 2.01 3.84
C ALA A 257 21.87 2.75 5.07
N LEU A 258 22.55 3.78 5.56
CA LEU A 258 22.05 4.59 6.68
C LEU A 258 20.73 5.28 6.35
N MET A 259 20.58 5.82 5.13
CA MET A 259 19.30 6.42 4.72
C MET A 259 18.16 5.39 4.69
N MET A 260 18.39 4.19 4.15
CA MET A 260 17.37 3.14 4.11
C MET A 260 16.98 2.67 5.51
N ILE A 261 17.97 2.41 6.37
CA ILE A 261 17.73 1.94 7.74
C ILE A 261 17.00 3.01 8.57
N MET A 262 17.38 4.29 8.44
CA MET A 262 16.70 5.39 9.14
C MET A 262 15.27 5.59 8.65
N ALA A 263 15.01 5.43 7.36
CA ALA A 263 13.65 5.47 6.81
C ALA A 263 12.80 4.32 7.37
N TYR A 264 13.31 3.10 7.34
CA TYR A 264 12.61 1.93 7.87
C TYR A 264 12.40 2.02 9.40
N LEU A 265 13.40 2.54 10.14
CA LEU A 265 13.27 2.79 11.57
C LEU A 265 12.14 3.79 11.86
N SER A 266 11.97 4.83 11.04
CA SER A 266 10.87 5.78 11.21
C SER A 266 9.50 5.13 11.06
N TYR A 267 9.36 4.18 10.13
CA TYR A 267 8.14 3.38 9.96
C TYR A 267 7.87 2.50 11.19
N MET A 268 8.87 1.73 11.63
CA MET A 268 8.70 0.84 12.79
C MET A 268 8.41 1.60 14.10
N LEU A 269 9.00 2.79 14.27
CA LEU A 269 8.71 3.65 15.42
C LEU A 269 7.27 4.18 15.38
N ALA A 270 6.74 4.49 14.20
CA ALA A 270 5.35 4.90 14.06
C ALA A 270 4.39 3.77 14.44
N GLU A 271 4.63 2.55 13.93
CA GLU A 271 3.83 1.37 14.27
C GLU A 271 3.87 1.07 15.78
N LEU A 272 5.05 1.16 16.42
CA LEU A 272 5.20 1.01 17.87
C LEU A 272 4.40 2.03 18.67
N LEU A 273 4.27 3.26 18.14
CA LEU A 273 3.52 4.35 18.76
C LEU A 273 2.04 4.37 18.33
N SER A 274 1.58 3.38 17.56
CA SER A 274 0.22 3.33 16.99
C SER A 274 -0.13 4.57 16.15
N LEU A 275 0.87 5.10 15.44
CA LEU A 275 0.77 6.19 14.48
C LEU A 275 0.72 5.62 13.05
N SER A 276 0.48 6.47 12.05
CA SER A 276 0.50 6.03 10.64
C SER A 276 1.95 5.87 10.16
N GLY A 277 2.40 4.62 10.01
CA GLY A 277 3.70 4.31 9.43
C GLY A 277 3.86 4.85 8.01
N ILE A 278 2.82 4.75 7.19
CA ILE A 278 2.78 5.22 5.80
C ILE A 278 3.04 6.74 5.72
N LEU A 279 2.31 7.54 6.51
CA LEU A 279 2.54 8.99 6.58
C LEU A 279 3.94 9.31 7.10
N THR A 280 4.38 8.61 8.14
CA THR A 280 5.68 8.86 8.78
C THR A 280 6.83 8.65 7.81
N ILE A 281 6.89 7.48 7.15
CA ILE A 281 7.98 7.16 6.21
C ILE A 281 7.95 8.03 4.96
N PHE A 282 6.76 8.44 4.51
CA PHE A 282 6.60 9.36 3.39
C PHE A 282 7.23 10.75 3.69
N PHE A 283 6.85 11.37 4.81
CA PHE A 283 7.42 12.67 5.20
C PHE A 283 8.91 12.56 5.56
N CYS A 284 9.33 11.43 6.13
CA CYS A 284 10.74 11.10 6.32
C CYS A 284 11.50 11.13 4.98
N GLY A 285 10.97 10.48 3.94
CA GLY A 285 11.51 10.50 2.58
C GLY A 285 11.60 11.90 1.98
N ILE A 286 10.55 12.72 2.12
CA ILE A 286 10.54 14.12 1.67
C ILE A 286 11.68 14.91 2.30
N VAL A 287 11.81 14.83 3.62
CA VAL A 287 12.80 15.58 4.41
C VAL A 287 14.21 15.08 4.11
N MET A 288 14.42 13.76 4.02
CA MET A 288 15.72 13.20 3.63
C MET A 288 16.13 13.64 2.23
N SER A 289 15.20 13.64 1.27
CA SER A 289 15.46 14.13 -0.07
C SER A 289 15.83 15.62 -0.06
N HIS A 290 15.33 16.42 0.88
CA HIS A 290 15.62 17.86 0.93
C HIS A 290 16.90 18.21 1.68
N TYR A 291 17.20 17.52 2.79
CA TYR A 291 18.36 17.84 3.62
C TYR A 291 19.47 16.81 3.47
N THR A 292 19.16 15.53 3.62
CA THR A 292 20.15 14.44 3.58
C THR A 292 20.80 14.31 2.21
N TRP A 293 20.03 14.43 1.12
CA TRP A 293 20.55 14.34 -0.26
C TRP A 293 21.67 15.36 -0.55
N HIS A 294 21.61 16.55 0.04
CA HIS A 294 22.66 17.55 -0.12
C HIS A 294 23.90 17.28 0.76
N ASN A 295 23.74 16.53 1.85
CA ASN A 295 24.82 16.21 2.78
C ASN A 295 25.66 14.98 2.36
N VAL A 296 25.14 14.14 1.45
CA VAL A 296 25.87 12.96 0.93
C VAL A 296 26.79 13.32 -0.26
N THR A 297 27.73 12.41 -0.56
CA THR A 297 28.65 12.56 -1.71
C THR A 297 27.93 12.48 -3.06
N GLU A 298 28.56 13.00 -4.13
CA GLU A 298 27.99 13.00 -5.48
C GLU A 298 27.70 11.59 -6.00
N SER A 299 28.65 10.66 -5.81
CA SER A 299 28.44 9.24 -6.12
C SER A 299 27.23 8.67 -5.39
N SER A 300 27.08 8.98 -4.10
CA SER A 300 25.92 8.53 -3.33
C SER A 300 24.61 9.16 -3.79
N ARG A 301 24.58 10.40 -4.26
CA ARG A 301 23.34 10.99 -4.81
C ARG A 301 22.80 10.18 -5.98
N ILE A 302 23.69 9.72 -6.86
CA ILE A 302 23.34 8.87 -8.00
C ILE A 302 22.90 7.49 -7.50
N THR A 303 23.72 6.83 -6.69
CA THR A 303 23.43 5.49 -6.16
C THR A 303 22.12 5.45 -5.38
N THR A 304 21.85 6.47 -4.56
CA THR A 304 20.62 6.59 -3.77
C THR A 304 19.38 6.59 -4.65
N LYS A 305 19.38 7.40 -5.72
CA LYS A 305 18.24 7.51 -6.63
C LYS A 305 17.94 6.17 -7.29
N HIS A 306 18.96 5.47 -7.78
CA HIS A 306 18.79 4.17 -8.40
C HIS A 306 18.44 3.07 -7.40
N ALA A 307 19.11 3.00 -6.25
CA ALA A 307 18.85 1.98 -5.24
C ALA A 307 17.42 2.05 -4.72
N PHE A 308 16.91 3.24 -4.41
CA PHE A 308 15.55 3.39 -3.89
C PHE A 308 14.51 3.07 -4.97
N ALA A 309 14.74 3.50 -6.22
CA ALA A 309 13.89 3.16 -7.34
C ALA A 309 13.86 1.64 -7.61
N THR A 310 15.02 0.97 -7.60
CA THR A 310 15.12 -0.47 -7.85
C THR A 310 14.46 -1.30 -6.75
N ILE A 311 14.63 -0.94 -5.47
CA ILE A 311 13.99 -1.66 -4.37
C ILE A 311 12.47 -1.46 -4.41
N SER A 312 12.00 -0.22 -4.67
CA SER A 312 10.58 0.09 -4.89
C SER A 312 10.01 -0.78 -6.02
N PHE A 313 10.69 -0.81 -7.16
CA PHE A 313 10.26 -1.57 -8.34
C PHE A 313 10.17 -3.08 -8.08
N ILE A 314 11.14 -3.66 -7.38
CA ILE A 314 11.11 -5.08 -6.99
C ILE A 314 9.95 -5.35 -6.03
N ALA A 315 9.75 -4.47 -5.02
CA ALA A 315 8.65 -4.60 -4.07
C ALA A 315 7.28 -4.48 -4.75
N GLU A 316 7.12 -3.55 -5.69
CA GLU A 316 5.90 -3.39 -6.49
C GLU A 316 5.62 -4.64 -7.34
N THR A 317 6.63 -5.13 -8.06
CA THR A 317 6.51 -6.35 -8.89
C THR A 317 6.13 -7.55 -8.02
N PHE A 318 6.71 -7.64 -6.82
CA PHE A 318 6.34 -8.65 -5.82
C PHE A 318 4.87 -8.54 -5.45
N ILE A 319 4.37 -7.34 -5.08
CA ILE A 319 2.97 -7.14 -4.69
C ILE A 319 2.02 -7.60 -5.80
N PHE A 320 2.23 -7.16 -7.04
CA PHE A 320 1.33 -7.53 -8.15
C PHE A 320 1.34 -9.02 -8.46
N LEU A 321 2.53 -9.64 -8.46
CA LEU A 321 2.66 -11.08 -8.64
C LEU A 321 1.93 -11.82 -7.50
N TYR A 322 2.14 -11.38 -6.25
CA TYR A 322 1.61 -12.02 -5.06
C TYR A 322 0.09 -11.88 -4.94
N VAL A 323 -0.46 -10.71 -5.25
CA VAL A 323 -1.93 -10.48 -5.34
C VAL A 323 -2.56 -11.29 -6.46
N GLY A 324 -1.91 -11.38 -7.63
CA GLY A 324 -2.38 -12.21 -8.75
C GLY A 324 -2.44 -13.69 -8.38
N MET A 325 -1.47 -14.16 -7.60
CA MET A 325 -1.45 -15.52 -7.04
C MET A 325 -2.55 -15.73 -5.98
N ASP A 326 -2.72 -14.82 -5.02
CA ASP A 326 -3.71 -14.93 -3.93
C ASP A 326 -5.16 -14.89 -4.44
N ALA A 327 -5.44 -14.21 -5.56
CA ALA A 327 -6.77 -14.14 -6.17
C ALA A 327 -7.38 -15.53 -6.50
N LEU A 328 -6.52 -16.54 -6.68
CA LEU A 328 -6.91 -17.92 -7.01
C LEU A 328 -6.88 -18.87 -5.80
N ASP A 329 -6.81 -18.36 -4.57
CA ASP A 329 -6.85 -19.20 -3.38
C ASP A 329 -8.21 -19.90 -3.21
N ILE A 330 -8.21 -21.21 -3.52
CA ILE A 330 -9.41 -22.05 -3.53
C ILE A 330 -10.09 -22.14 -2.15
N ASP A 331 -9.37 -21.97 -1.04
CA ASP A 331 -9.96 -22.11 0.29
C ASP A 331 -10.88 -20.94 0.63
N LYS A 332 -10.52 -19.73 0.18
CA LYS A 332 -11.38 -18.54 0.26
C LYS A 332 -12.67 -18.73 -0.56
N TRP A 333 -12.53 -19.26 -1.77
CA TRP A 333 -13.67 -19.55 -2.65
C TRP A 333 -14.57 -20.67 -2.12
N ARG A 334 -13.98 -21.71 -1.51
CA ARG A 334 -14.72 -22.86 -1.00
C ARG A 334 -15.47 -22.56 0.30
N SER A 335 -14.94 -21.67 1.14
CA SER A 335 -15.62 -21.26 2.39
C SER A 335 -16.90 -20.46 2.12
N SER A 336 -16.96 -19.74 1.00
CA SER A 336 -18.06 -18.83 0.64
C SER A 336 -19.42 -19.54 0.44
N LYS A 337 -19.47 -20.85 0.14
CA LYS A 337 -20.68 -21.62 -0.24
C LYS A 337 -21.56 -21.01 -1.35
N ALA A 338 -21.23 -19.81 -1.84
CA ALA A 338 -21.95 -19.08 -2.87
C ALA A 338 -21.60 -19.64 -4.26
N SER A 339 -22.57 -19.58 -5.18
CA SER A 339 -22.30 -19.87 -6.59
C SER A 339 -21.25 -18.91 -7.12
N ALA A 340 -20.34 -19.39 -7.98
CA ALA A 340 -19.33 -18.56 -8.64
C ALA A 340 -19.97 -17.37 -9.39
N GLY A 341 -21.20 -17.51 -9.90
CA GLY A 341 -21.93 -16.39 -10.51
C GLY A 341 -22.33 -15.30 -9.52
N THR A 342 -22.68 -15.68 -8.28
CA THR A 342 -23.06 -14.72 -7.23
C THR A 342 -21.85 -13.98 -6.70
N SER A 343 -20.71 -14.65 -6.50
CA SER A 343 -19.48 -13.97 -6.06
C SER A 343 -18.99 -12.98 -7.10
N VAL A 344 -18.92 -13.37 -8.37
CA VAL A 344 -18.55 -12.46 -9.48
C VAL A 344 -19.53 -11.28 -9.57
N SER A 345 -20.84 -11.51 -9.41
CA SER A 345 -21.82 -10.44 -9.42
C SER A 345 -21.64 -9.46 -8.26
N VAL A 346 -21.35 -9.96 -7.05
CA VAL A 346 -21.11 -9.12 -5.87
C VAL A 346 -19.82 -8.31 -6.04
N SER A 347 -18.73 -8.96 -6.43
CA SER A 347 -17.45 -8.28 -6.69
C SER A 347 -17.56 -7.23 -7.79
N SER A 348 -18.26 -7.53 -8.89
CA SER A 348 -18.50 -6.57 -9.98
C SER A 348 -19.35 -5.39 -9.51
N ALA A 349 -20.31 -5.61 -8.61
CA ALA A 349 -21.14 -4.54 -8.07
C ALA A 349 -20.36 -3.65 -7.09
N PHE A 350 -19.48 -4.22 -6.26
CA PHE A 350 -18.55 -3.45 -5.43
C PHE A 350 -17.55 -2.64 -6.27
N LEU A 351 -16.99 -3.24 -7.33
CA LEU A 351 -16.12 -2.52 -8.27
C LEU A 351 -16.87 -1.35 -8.92
N ALA A 352 -18.11 -1.54 -9.34
CA ALA A 352 -18.94 -0.45 -9.85
C ALA A 352 -19.21 0.63 -8.79
N LEU A 353 -19.47 0.26 -7.54
CA LEU A 353 -19.66 1.22 -6.43
C LEU A 353 -18.40 2.03 -6.16
N VAL A 354 -17.22 1.41 -6.17
CA VAL A 354 -15.94 2.12 -6.01
C VAL A 354 -15.71 3.09 -7.16
N LEU A 355 -15.96 2.68 -8.41
CA LEU A 355 -15.85 3.56 -9.59
C LEU A 355 -16.82 4.75 -9.53
N ILE A 356 -18.07 4.50 -9.12
CA ILE A 356 -19.08 5.55 -8.93
C ILE A 356 -18.66 6.50 -7.81
N GLY A 357 -18.19 5.96 -6.68
CA GLY A 357 -17.66 6.73 -5.56
C GLY A 357 -16.55 7.66 -6.02
N ARG A 358 -15.59 7.11 -6.77
CA ARG A 358 -14.47 7.86 -7.34
C ARG A 358 -14.92 8.97 -8.28
N ALA A 359 -15.76 8.65 -9.26
CA ALA A 359 -16.31 9.64 -10.17
C ALA A 359 -17.06 10.75 -9.40
N ALA A 360 -17.89 10.38 -8.42
CA ALA A 360 -18.70 11.31 -7.67
C ALA A 360 -17.85 12.36 -6.94
N PHE A 361 -16.80 11.95 -6.22
CA PHE A 361 -15.97 12.91 -5.51
C PHE A 361 -15.02 13.66 -6.43
N VAL A 362 -14.43 12.99 -7.43
CA VAL A 362 -13.45 13.61 -8.34
C VAL A 362 -14.07 14.77 -9.09
N PHE A 363 -15.22 14.55 -9.75
CA PHE A 363 -15.90 15.61 -10.51
C PHE A 363 -16.46 16.70 -9.60
N SER A 364 -17.07 16.33 -8.47
CA SER A 364 -17.68 17.30 -7.55
C SER A 364 -16.65 18.21 -6.90
N LEU A 365 -15.58 17.64 -6.33
CA LEU A 365 -14.52 18.41 -5.67
C LEU A 365 -13.70 19.20 -6.68
N SER A 366 -13.42 18.66 -7.87
CA SER A 366 -12.73 19.41 -8.93
C SER A 366 -13.51 20.63 -9.38
N ASN A 367 -14.83 20.52 -9.55
CA ASN A 367 -15.68 21.64 -9.91
C ASN A 367 -15.75 22.69 -8.79
N LEU A 368 -15.86 22.24 -7.54
CA LEU A 368 -15.85 23.13 -6.37
C LEU A 368 -14.53 23.90 -6.26
N LEU A 369 -13.40 23.20 -6.42
CA LEU A 369 -12.06 23.79 -6.42
C LEU A 369 -11.84 24.77 -7.56
N ASN A 370 -12.33 24.45 -8.76
CA ASN A 370 -12.23 25.32 -9.92
C ASN A 370 -13.10 26.58 -9.77
N PHE A 371 -14.19 26.53 -9.01
CA PHE A 371 -15.05 27.68 -8.71
C PHE A 371 -14.39 28.65 -7.72
N PHE A 372 -13.74 28.15 -6.67
CA PHE A 372 -13.11 28.98 -5.64
C PHE A 372 -11.69 29.47 -5.98
N LYS A 373 -11.14 29.06 -7.13
CA LYS A 373 -9.77 29.42 -7.53
C LYS A 373 -9.68 30.78 -8.22
N SER A 374 -8.73 31.60 -7.77
CA SER A 374 -8.30 32.83 -8.48
C SER A 374 -7.48 32.53 -9.74
N ALA A 375 -7.44 33.50 -10.67
CA ALA A 375 -6.94 33.38 -12.04
C ALA A 375 -5.50 32.83 -12.21
N ASP A 376 -4.62 32.96 -11.21
CA ASP A 376 -3.20 32.56 -11.28
C ASP A 376 -2.93 31.11 -10.81
N SER A 377 -3.95 30.34 -10.47
CA SER A 377 -3.80 28.96 -9.96
C SER A 377 -4.09 27.91 -11.04
N THR A 378 -3.31 26.83 -11.06
CA THR A 378 -3.47 25.73 -12.03
C THR A 378 -4.84 25.08 -11.84
N LYS A 379 -5.73 25.23 -12.83
CA LYS A 379 -7.06 24.60 -12.85
C LYS A 379 -6.94 23.10 -13.07
N VAL A 380 -7.84 22.32 -12.47
CA VAL A 380 -7.93 20.89 -12.77
C VAL A 380 -8.75 20.76 -14.05
N GLU A 381 -8.06 20.55 -15.17
CA GLU A 381 -8.71 20.44 -16.48
C GLU A 381 -9.59 19.18 -16.54
N PHE A 382 -10.65 19.21 -17.34
CA PHE A 382 -11.54 18.05 -17.50
C PHE A 382 -10.79 16.79 -17.93
N ARG A 383 -9.77 16.93 -18.80
CA ARG A 383 -8.91 15.80 -19.18
C ARG A 383 -8.15 15.21 -17.99
N GLN A 384 -7.70 16.05 -17.06
CA GLN A 384 -7.04 15.58 -15.83
C GLN A 384 -8.03 14.93 -14.88
N GLN A 385 -9.27 15.41 -14.80
CA GLN A 385 -10.33 14.82 -13.99
C GLN A 385 -10.72 13.41 -14.47
N VAL A 386 -10.66 13.17 -15.78
CA VAL A 386 -10.95 11.84 -16.37
C VAL A 386 -9.79 10.85 -16.14
N ILE A 387 -8.56 11.35 -16.04
CA ILE A 387 -7.39 10.50 -15.74
C ILE A 387 -7.33 10.17 -14.24
N PHE A 388 -7.87 11.04 -13.39
CA PHE A 388 -7.93 10.90 -11.93
C PHE A 388 -8.96 9.86 -11.48
#